data_AF-A0A522C7Q9-F1
#
_entry.id   AF-A0A522C7Q9-F1
#
_cell.length_a   1.000
_cell.length_b   1.000
_cell.length_c   1.000
_cell.angle_alpha   90.00
_cell.angle_beta   90.00
_cell.angle_gamma   90.00
#
_symmetry.space_group_name_H-M   'P 1'
#
loop_
_entity.id
_entity.type
_entity.pdbx_description
1 polymer ?
#
loop_
_entity_poly.entity_id
_entity_poly.type
_entity_poly.pdbx_seq_one_letter_code
_entity_poly.pdbx_strand_id
1 'polypeptide(L)' 'MSLNRVVITGVGVVSPFGNGLPALMKGLEEGRSAVKRMEGWEEYNGLRSLV' A
#
# COMPACT_ATOMS: atom_id res chain seq x y z
N MET A 1 -0.68 37.57 14.23
CA MET A 1 -1.67 36.80 13.44
C MET A 1 -1.82 35.43 14.09
N SER A 2 -3.04 34.98 14.34
CA SER A 2 -3.30 33.60 14.80
C SER A 2 -3.33 32.69 13.57
N LEU A 3 -2.60 31.58 13.59
CA LEU A 3 -2.59 30.60 12.50
C LEU A 3 -3.80 29.67 12.62
N ASN A 4 -4.46 29.39 11.49
CA ASN A 4 -5.58 28.45 11.45
C ASN A 4 -5.08 27.00 11.54
N ARG A 5 -5.78 26.18 12.33
CA ARG A 5 -5.55 24.73 12.36
C ARG A 5 -6.16 24.09 11.11
N VAL A 6 -5.35 23.34 10.38
CA VAL A 6 -5.80 22.49 9.27
C VAL A 6 -5.71 21.04 9.72
N VAL A 7 -6.76 20.27 9.50
CA VAL A 7 -6.86 18.86 9.92
C VAL A 7 -7.24 17.97 8.75
N ILE A 8 -6.91 16.69 8.86
CA ILE A 8 -7.34 15.67 7.90
C ILE A 8 -8.78 15.27 8.22
N THR A 9 -9.68 15.37 7.25
CA THR A 9 -11.11 15.05 7.39
C THR A 9 -11.52 13.76 6.69
N GLY A 10 -10.64 13.15 5.92
CA GLY A 10 -10.89 11.91 5.21
C GLY A 10 -9.62 11.30 4.63
N VAL A 11 -9.63 9.99 4.45
CA VAL A 11 -8.52 9.22 3.87
C VAL A 11 -9.09 8.21 2.88
N GLY A 12 -8.49 8.12 1.69
CA GLY A 12 -8.82 7.13 0.66
C GLY A 12 -7.55 6.39 0.24
N VAL A 13 -7.64 5.07 0.09
CA VAL A 13 -6.50 4.20 -0.22
C VAL A 13 -6.91 3.09 -1.17
N VAL A 14 -6.06 2.82 -2.15
CA VAL A 14 -6.01 1.55 -2.89
C VAL A 14 -4.58 1.05 -2.76
N SER A 15 -4.39 -0.17 -2.25
CA SER A 15 -3.06 -0.73 -1.95
C SER A 15 -2.99 -2.23 -2.26
N PRO A 16 -1.80 -2.83 -2.30
CA PRO A 16 -1.65 -4.28 -2.43
C PRO A 16 -2.32 -5.10 -1.31
N PHE A 17 -2.62 -4.50 -0.15
CA PHE A 17 -3.38 -5.15 0.92
C PHE A 17 -4.90 -5.15 0.68
N GLY A 18 -5.38 -4.40 -0.31
CA GLY A 18 -6.79 -4.25 -0.65
C GLY A 18 -7.23 -2.79 -0.73
N ASN A 19 -8.55 -2.62 -0.89
CA ASN A 19 -9.19 -1.32 -1.03
C ASN A 19 -9.62 -0.76 0.34
N GLY A 20 -9.31 0.52 0.56
CA GLY A 20 -9.70 1.25 1.75
C GLY A 20 -8.75 1.09 2.93
N LEU A 21 -8.93 1.99 3.90
CA LEU A 21 -8.11 2.04 5.11
C LEU A 21 -8.16 0.75 5.95
N PRO A 22 -9.31 0.06 6.12
CA PRO A 22 -9.34 -1.16 6.93
C PRO A 22 -8.42 -2.26 6.40
N ALA A 23 -8.38 -2.46 5.07
CA ALA A 23 -7.54 -3.47 4.45
C ALA A 23 -6.05 -3.16 4.61
N LEU A 24 -5.67 -1.89 4.40
CA LEU A 24 -4.31 -1.41 4.62
C LEU A 24 -3.87 -1.61 6.07
N MET A 25 -4.65 -1.09 7.03
CA MET A 25 -4.29 -1.10 8.45
C MET A 25 -4.14 -2.52 8.97
N LYS A 26 -5.07 -3.42 8.63
CA LYS A 26 -4.98 -4.83 9.02
C LYS A 26 -3.67 -5.47 8.53
N GLY A 27 -3.29 -5.24 7.27
CA GLY A 27 -2.05 -5.80 6.71
C GLY A 27 -0.78 -5.28 7.40
N LEU A 28 -0.77 -3.99 7.75
CA LEU A 28 0.33 -3.37 8.48
C LEU A 28 0.42 -3.86 9.93
N GLU A 29 -0.70 -3.91 10.63
CA GLU A 29 -0.78 -4.37 12.03
C GLU A 29 -0.37 -5.85 12.17
N GLU A 30 -0.73 -6.68 11.19
CA GLU A 30 -0.31 -8.08 11.12
C GLU A 30 1.17 -8.26 10.70
N GLY A 31 1.87 -7.18 10.36
CA GLY A 31 3.27 -7.22 9.92
C GLY A 31 3.48 -7.99 8.61
N ARG A 32 2.44 -8.09 7.76
CA ARG A 32 2.52 -8.86 6.51
C ARG A 32 3.26 -8.07 5.43
N SER A 33 4.00 -8.78 4.58
CA SER A 33 4.42 -8.24 3.29
C SER A 33 3.35 -8.55 2.24
N ALA A 34 2.98 -7.55 1.43
CA ALA A 34 2.15 -7.75 0.25
C ALA A 34 2.98 -7.93 -1.04
N VAL A 35 4.31 -7.96 -0.94
CA VAL A 35 5.18 -8.30 -2.06
C VAL A 35 5.08 -9.79 -2.31
N LYS A 36 4.88 -10.18 -3.57
CA LYS A 36 4.83 -11.59 -3.97
C LYS A 36 5.43 -11.79 -5.34
N ARG A 37 5.84 -13.02 -5.62
CA ARG A 37 6.22 -13.43 -6.98
C ARG A 37 4.96 -13.48 -7.84
N MET A 38 5.08 -12.99 -9.06
CA MET A 38 4.04 -13.06 -10.06
C MET A 38 4.49 -14.07 -11.12
N GLU A 39 3.80 -15.21 -11.19
CA GLU A 39 4.06 -16.21 -12.22
C GLU A 39 3.81 -15.61 -13.61
N GLY A 40 4.70 -15.90 -14.55
CA GLY A 40 4.64 -15.38 -15.92
C GLY A 40 5.35 -14.05 -16.11
N TRP A 41 5.80 -13.38 -15.04
CA TRP A 41 6.52 -12.11 -15.18
C TRP A 41 7.99 -12.28 -15.57
N GLU A 42 8.48 -13.52 -15.61
CA GLU A 42 9.84 -13.85 -16.04
C GLU A 42 10.10 -13.52 -17.52
N GLU A 43 9.04 -13.38 -18.34
CA GLU A 43 9.14 -13.01 -19.76
C GLU A 43 9.54 -11.54 -19.97
N TYR A 44 9.40 -10.69 -18.95
CA TYR A 44 9.68 -9.26 -19.06
C TYR A 44 11.10 -8.93 -18.60
N ASN A 45 11.87 -8.33 -19.50
CA ASN A 45 13.19 -7.79 -19.17
C ASN A 45 13.06 -6.56 -18.25
N GLY A 46 13.93 -6.48 -17.23
CA GLY A 46 14.06 -5.28 -16.38
C GLY A 46 13.20 -5.27 -15.11
N LEU A 47 12.38 -6.30 -14.87
CA LEU A 47 11.71 -6.48 -13.58
C LEU A 47 12.72 -7.00 -12.55
N ARG A 48 13.06 -6.16 -11.55
CA ARG A 48 14.07 -6.45 -10.51
C ARG A 48 13.46 -6.79 -9.15
N SER A 49 12.15 -6.99 -9.08
CA SER A 49 11.46 -7.41 -7.86
C SER A 49 11.71 -8.89 -7.64
N LEU A 50 12.92 -9.21 -7.18
CA LEU A 50 13.28 -10.53 -6.68
C LEU A 50 12.70 -10.64 -5.27
N VAL A 51 11.82 -11.61 -5.05
CA VAL A 51 11.40 -12.03 -3.71
C VAL A 51 12.33 -13.13 -3.24
#